data_AF-A0A929UVI8-F1
#
_entry.id   AF-A0A929UVI8-F1
#
_cell.length_a   1.000
_cell.length_b   1.000
_cell.length_c   1.000
_cell.angle_alpha   90.00
_cell.angle_beta   90.00
_cell.angle_gamma   90.00
#
_symmetry.space_group_name_H-M   'P 1'
#
loop_
_entity.id
_entity.type
_entity.pdbx_description
1 polymer ?
#
loop_
_entity_poly.entity_id
_entity_poly.type
_entity_poly.pdbx_seq_one_letter_code
_entity_poly.pdbx_strand_id
1 'polypeptide(L)'
;MRRSPETTSDSYDALIKANFHDRLTTVDGVRDIPYAVVGGLGLHAVTHAKEIDWDNHIVRVNPDAYLPTIRDNGTVRDLDTLVQSPDKDEVVAYRRVMESAISDQLVVSAFGLRPYDTNQRGILDFVGDRYIDKAGQLYWRLSGIETAIPTESLEPWLVEKDGTVCNILNPVAQLGAYMNRSITGKRPKDEAKVQELNNTVMPHGKDSDIPKEYREQYFAFVEQAEKLRQARERIGWIGLKASVLSLLEKHPTMVELAQGKLDGVLSFSTGKQ
;
A
#
# COMPACT_ATOMS: atom_id res chain seq x y z
N MET A 1 11.40 -10.75 -27.91
CA MET A 1 10.12 -10.23 -28.43
C MET A 1 9.48 -9.36 -27.35
N ARG A 2 9.49 -8.03 -27.51
CA ARG A 2 8.74 -7.12 -26.64
C ARG A 2 7.29 -7.15 -27.11
N ARG A 3 6.35 -7.59 -26.26
CA ARG A 3 4.92 -7.52 -26.57
C ARG A 3 4.49 -6.05 -26.65
N SER A 4 3.69 -5.73 -27.67
CA SER A 4 3.00 -4.43 -27.80
C SER A 4 2.10 -4.20 -26.56
N PRO A 5 1.97 -2.95 -26.07
CA PRO A 5 1.07 -2.59 -24.96
C PRO A 5 -0.41 -2.98 -25.19
N GLU A 6 -0.81 -3.30 -26.42
CA GLU A 6 -2.21 -3.57 -26.83
C GLU A 6 -2.79 -4.93 -26.40
N THR A 7 -2.13 -5.73 -25.55
CA THR A 7 -2.59 -7.11 -25.25
C THR A 7 -2.82 -7.44 -23.77
N THR A 8 -2.68 -6.48 -22.86
CA THR A 8 -2.90 -6.72 -21.42
C THR A 8 -4.24 -6.12 -20.98
N SER A 9 -5.00 -6.83 -20.14
CA SER A 9 -6.25 -6.30 -19.58
C SER A 9 -5.97 -5.07 -18.69
N ASP A 10 -6.92 -4.13 -18.61
CA ASP A 10 -6.89 -3.06 -17.61
C ASP A 10 -7.34 -3.61 -16.24
N SER A 11 -6.65 -3.22 -15.17
CA SER A 11 -6.94 -3.69 -13.82
C SER A 11 -8.27 -3.15 -13.30
N TYR A 12 -8.64 -1.92 -13.68
CA TYR A 12 -9.94 -1.34 -13.31
C TYR A 12 -11.09 -2.12 -13.95
N ASP A 13 -11.01 -2.38 -15.26
CA ASP A 13 -12.00 -3.17 -15.99
C ASP A 13 -12.13 -4.59 -15.43
N ALA A 14 -11.00 -5.20 -15.03
CA ALA A 14 -10.99 -6.52 -14.43
C ALA A 14 -11.78 -6.54 -13.10
N LEU A 15 -11.58 -5.54 -12.24
CA LEU A 15 -12.31 -5.42 -10.96
C LEU A 15 -13.81 -5.15 -11.17
N ILE A 16 -14.16 -4.26 -12.10
CA ILE A 16 -15.57 -3.96 -12.44
C ILE A 16 -16.26 -5.22 -12.96
N LYS A 17 -15.65 -5.93 -13.92
CA LYS A 17 -16.21 -7.17 -14.50
C LYS A 17 -16.39 -8.28 -13.47
N ALA A 18 -15.50 -8.36 -12.49
CA ALA A 18 -15.60 -9.33 -11.39
C ALA A 18 -16.69 -8.98 -10.37
N ASN A 19 -17.30 -7.79 -10.48
CA ASN A 19 -18.12 -7.17 -9.44
C ASN A 19 -17.41 -7.15 -8.08
N PHE A 20 -16.14 -6.74 -8.09
CA PHE A 20 -15.23 -6.91 -6.96
C PHE A 20 -15.72 -6.18 -5.70
N HIS A 21 -16.20 -4.95 -5.85
CA HIS A 21 -16.68 -4.15 -4.72
C HIS A 21 -17.87 -4.79 -4.01
N ASP A 22 -18.95 -5.08 -4.73
CA ASP A 22 -20.16 -5.66 -4.15
C ASP A 22 -19.89 -7.00 -3.46
N ARG A 23 -19.00 -7.82 -4.03
CA ARG A 23 -18.61 -9.10 -3.42
C ARG A 23 -17.93 -8.94 -2.08
N LEU A 24 -17.17 -7.86 -1.88
CA LEU A 24 -16.47 -7.60 -0.62
C LEU A 24 -17.28 -6.81 0.40
N THR A 25 -18.38 -6.18 0.00
CA THR A 25 -19.36 -5.57 0.90
C THR A 25 -20.47 -6.54 1.33
N THR A 26 -20.50 -7.76 0.76
CA THR A 26 -21.52 -8.79 1.02
C THR A 26 -20.92 -10.14 1.42
N VAL A 27 -19.77 -10.15 2.10
CA VAL A 27 -19.10 -11.40 2.51
C VAL A 27 -19.95 -12.16 3.52
N ASP A 28 -20.59 -13.24 3.05
CA ASP A 28 -21.48 -14.08 3.86
C ASP A 28 -20.78 -14.64 5.11
N GLY A 29 -21.45 -14.55 6.25
CA GLY A 29 -20.99 -15.15 7.52
C GLY A 29 -19.87 -14.38 8.22
N VAL A 30 -19.49 -13.21 7.71
CA VAL A 30 -18.54 -12.29 8.37
C VAL A 30 -19.29 -11.00 8.75
N ARG A 31 -18.84 -10.33 9.80
CA ARG A 31 -19.31 -8.98 10.13
C ARG A 31 -19.04 -8.04 8.94
N ASP A 32 -19.84 -7.00 8.77
CA ASP A 32 -19.56 -5.93 7.79
C ASP A 32 -18.24 -5.23 8.18
N ILE A 33 -17.15 -5.69 7.56
CA ILE A 33 -15.78 -5.24 7.84
C ILE A 33 -15.32 -4.43 6.63
N PRO A 34 -14.93 -3.17 6.83
CA PRO A 34 -14.39 -2.38 5.73
C PRO A 34 -13.10 -2.98 5.20
N TYR A 35 -12.86 -2.78 3.91
CA TYR A 35 -11.60 -3.10 3.25
C TYR A 35 -11.11 -1.89 2.47
N ALA A 36 -9.81 -1.87 2.20
CA ALA A 36 -9.20 -0.86 1.35
C ALA A 36 -8.11 -1.50 0.49
N VAL A 37 -8.21 -1.33 -0.83
CA VAL A 37 -7.13 -1.62 -1.77
C VAL A 37 -6.04 -0.57 -1.57
N VAL A 38 -4.81 -1.04 -1.39
CA VAL A 38 -3.64 -0.22 -1.15
C VAL A 38 -2.53 -0.57 -2.16
N GLY A 39 -1.35 0.02 -1.99
CA GLY A 39 -0.22 -0.27 -2.86
C GLY A 39 -0.46 0.28 -4.27
N GLY A 40 -0.07 -0.49 -5.29
CA GLY A 40 0.02 0.00 -6.67
C GLY A 40 -1.31 0.51 -7.25
N LEU A 41 -2.41 -0.21 -7.02
CA LEU A 41 -3.72 0.16 -7.57
C LEU A 41 -4.31 1.36 -6.83
N GLY A 42 -4.28 1.34 -5.50
CA GLY A 42 -4.76 2.46 -4.69
C GLY A 42 -4.00 3.76 -4.96
N LEU A 43 -2.66 3.68 -5.07
CA LEU A 43 -1.82 4.79 -5.50
C LEU A 43 -2.22 5.31 -6.88
N HIS A 44 -2.34 4.40 -7.86
CA HIS A 44 -2.63 4.77 -9.24
C HIS A 44 -3.99 5.47 -9.36
N ALA A 45 -4.99 5.01 -8.60
CA ALA A 45 -6.32 5.64 -8.58
C ALA A 45 -6.24 7.11 -8.14
N VAL A 46 -5.45 7.40 -7.10
CA VAL A 46 -5.28 8.78 -6.62
C VAL A 46 -4.46 9.60 -7.61
N THR A 47 -3.30 9.11 -8.07
CA THR A 47 -2.42 9.92 -8.95
C THR A 47 -2.99 10.16 -10.35
N HIS A 48 -3.96 9.35 -10.78
CA HIS A 48 -4.68 9.50 -12.05
C HIS A 48 -6.14 9.93 -11.85
N ALA A 49 -6.46 10.49 -10.69
CA ALA A 49 -7.77 11.05 -10.43
C ALA A 49 -8.04 12.22 -11.38
N LYS A 50 -9.20 12.18 -12.04
CA LYS A 50 -9.80 13.37 -12.67
C LYS A 50 -10.37 14.30 -11.61
N GLU A 51 -10.89 13.73 -10.53
CA GLU A 51 -11.50 14.44 -9.42
C GLU A 51 -11.34 13.67 -8.11
N ILE A 52 -11.12 14.40 -7.02
CA ILE A 52 -11.17 13.90 -5.66
C ILE A 52 -12.31 14.64 -4.96
N ASP A 53 -13.38 13.92 -4.70
CA ASP A 53 -14.60 14.40 -4.06
C ASP A 53 -14.51 14.12 -2.57
N TRP A 54 -13.98 15.11 -1.84
CA TRP A 54 -13.68 14.99 -0.42
C TRP A 54 -14.92 14.90 0.47
N ASP A 55 -16.05 15.43 0.01
CA ASP A 55 -17.30 15.45 0.78
C ASP A 55 -18.03 14.10 0.69
N ASN A 56 -17.90 13.40 -0.45
CA ASN A 56 -18.56 12.11 -0.66
C ASN A 56 -17.60 10.91 -0.54
N HIS A 57 -16.31 11.14 -0.26
CA HIS A 57 -15.27 10.13 -0.14
C HIS A 57 -15.07 9.33 -1.44
N ILE A 58 -15.03 10.02 -2.59
CA ILE A 58 -14.92 9.40 -3.92
C ILE A 58 -13.67 9.88 -4.64
N VAL A 59 -12.92 8.93 -5.22
CA VAL A 59 -11.86 9.20 -6.20
C VAL A 59 -12.35 8.79 -7.57
N ARG A 60 -12.60 9.76 -8.46
CA ARG A 60 -13.01 9.51 -9.84
C ARG A 60 -11.78 9.50 -10.73
N VAL A 61 -11.41 8.31 -11.20
CA VAL A 61 -10.25 8.08 -12.05
C VAL A 61 -10.54 8.59 -13.46
N ASN A 62 -9.53 9.14 -14.12
CA ASN A 62 -9.65 9.54 -15.53
C ASN A 62 -10.06 8.31 -16.39
N PRO A 63 -11.10 8.41 -17.26
CA PRO A 63 -11.51 7.31 -18.14
C PRO A 63 -10.38 6.75 -19.00
N ASP A 64 -9.43 7.60 -19.41
CA ASP A 64 -8.28 7.19 -20.22
C ASP A 64 -7.12 6.60 -19.39
N ALA A 65 -7.22 6.61 -18.06
CA ALA A 65 -6.22 6.01 -17.19
C ALA A 65 -6.22 4.50 -17.37
N TYR A 66 -5.03 3.94 -17.59
CA TYR A 66 -4.83 2.53 -17.88
C TYR A 66 -3.79 1.94 -16.93
N LEU A 67 -4.20 0.95 -16.14
CA LEU A 67 -3.31 0.20 -15.26
C LEU A 67 -3.26 -1.25 -15.76
N PRO A 68 -2.24 -1.64 -16.55
CA PRO A 68 -2.21 -2.97 -17.16
C PRO A 68 -2.26 -4.07 -16.10
N THR A 69 -2.75 -5.27 -16.33
CA THR A 69 -2.68 -6.37 -15.33
C THR A 69 -1.29 -6.99 -15.25
N ILE A 70 -0.51 -6.93 -16.32
CA ILE A 70 0.88 -7.40 -16.38
C ILE A 70 1.84 -6.22 -16.32
N ARG A 71 2.87 -6.30 -15.46
CA ARG A 71 3.92 -5.29 -15.32
C ARG A 71 4.93 -5.35 -16.48
N ASP A 72 5.71 -4.29 -16.66
CA ASP A 72 6.74 -4.21 -17.69
C ASP A 72 7.80 -5.33 -17.59
N ASN A 73 7.99 -5.87 -16.39
CA ASN A 73 8.89 -7.00 -16.12
C ASN A 73 8.24 -8.37 -16.36
N GLY A 74 7.01 -8.42 -16.88
CA GLY A 74 6.27 -9.63 -17.21
C GLY A 74 5.51 -10.29 -16.05
N THR A 75 5.57 -9.75 -14.82
CA THR A 75 4.83 -10.32 -13.69
C THR A 75 3.39 -9.79 -13.62
N VAL A 76 2.47 -10.63 -13.15
CA VAL A 76 1.09 -10.22 -12.85
C VAL A 76 1.10 -9.22 -11.69
N ARG A 77 0.19 -8.24 -11.70
CA ARG A 77 0.07 -7.25 -10.63
C ARG A 77 -0.57 -7.82 -9.38
N ASP A 78 -0.06 -7.35 -8.26
CA ASP A 78 -0.61 -7.68 -6.96
C ASP A 78 -1.81 -6.77 -6.68
N LEU A 79 -2.87 -7.36 -6.11
CA LEU A 79 -4.01 -6.67 -5.54
C LEU A 79 -3.84 -6.68 -4.02
N ASP A 80 -3.04 -5.72 -3.53
CA ASP A 80 -2.78 -5.54 -2.10
C ASP A 80 -4.02 -4.94 -1.42
N THR A 81 -4.61 -5.67 -0.48
CA THR A 81 -5.85 -5.28 0.20
C THR A 81 -5.72 -5.37 1.71
N LEU A 82 -5.96 -4.24 2.39
CA LEU A 82 -6.14 -4.18 3.82
C LEU A 82 -7.58 -4.54 4.15
N VAL A 83 -7.79 -5.64 4.86
CA VAL A 83 -9.05 -5.96 5.54
C VAL A 83 -8.96 -5.32 6.93
N GLN A 84 -9.92 -4.49 7.32
CA GLN A 84 -9.84 -3.69 8.54
C GLN A 84 -10.25 -4.47 9.78
N SER A 85 -9.65 -5.64 9.94
CA SER A 85 -9.83 -6.50 11.10
C SER A 85 -8.48 -7.03 11.61
N PRO A 86 -8.31 -7.13 12.94
CA PRO A 86 -7.21 -7.88 13.54
C PRO A 86 -7.45 -9.40 13.58
N ASP A 87 -8.66 -9.87 13.26
CA ASP A 87 -9.01 -11.29 13.22
C ASP A 87 -8.52 -11.94 11.92
N LYS A 88 -7.71 -12.99 12.05
CA LYS A 88 -7.13 -13.71 10.92
C LYS A 88 -8.17 -14.51 10.15
N ASP A 89 -9.20 -15.02 10.81
CA ASP A 89 -10.22 -15.83 10.15
C ASP A 89 -11.09 -14.96 9.24
N GLU A 90 -11.38 -13.72 9.68
CA GLU A 90 -12.06 -12.71 8.88
C GLU A 90 -11.21 -12.31 7.66
N VAL A 91 -9.90 -12.06 7.85
CA VAL A 91 -8.97 -11.77 6.74
C VAL A 91 -8.91 -12.93 5.73
N VAL A 92 -8.90 -14.18 6.21
CA VAL A 92 -8.90 -15.38 5.35
C VAL A 92 -10.21 -15.51 4.57
N ALA A 93 -11.35 -15.21 5.19
CA ALA A 93 -12.65 -15.22 4.52
C ALA A 93 -12.68 -14.20 3.37
N TYR A 94 -12.27 -12.96 3.63
CA TYR A 94 -12.14 -11.91 2.60
C TYR A 94 -11.20 -12.32 1.48
N ARG A 95 -10.03 -12.87 1.83
CA ARG A 95 -9.05 -13.35 0.85
C ARG A 95 -9.66 -14.40 -0.10
N ARG A 96 -10.43 -15.36 0.41
CA ARG A 96 -11.08 -16.40 -0.41
C ARG A 96 -12.08 -15.80 -1.39
N VAL A 97 -12.87 -14.81 -0.96
CA VAL A 97 -13.79 -14.09 -1.84
C VAL A 97 -13.02 -13.38 -2.94
N MET A 98 -11.95 -12.65 -2.60
CA MET A 98 -11.08 -11.99 -3.58
C MET A 98 -10.48 -13.00 -4.57
N GLU A 99 -9.91 -14.10 -4.10
CA GLU A 99 -9.31 -15.14 -4.95
C GLU A 99 -10.36 -15.73 -5.90
N SER A 100 -11.58 -16.00 -5.42
CA SER A 100 -12.66 -16.50 -6.28
C SER A 100 -13.12 -15.49 -7.34
N ALA A 101 -12.93 -14.20 -7.10
CA ALA A 101 -13.40 -13.14 -7.96
C ALA A 101 -12.41 -12.73 -9.05
N ILE A 102 -11.09 -12.73 -8.77
CA ILE A 102 -10.11 -12.03 -9.63
C ILE A 102 -8.74 -12.74 -9.77
N SER A 103 -8.55 -13.94 -9.20
CA SER A 103 -7.23 -14.60 -9.17
C SER A 103 -6.66 -14.99 -10.54
N ASP A 104 -7.48 -15.03 -11.58
CA ASP A 104 -7.07 -15.26 -12.97
C ASP A 104 -6.46 -14.01 -13.63
N GLN A 105 -6.74 -12.81 -13.09
CA GLN A 105 -6.27 -11.52 -13.63
C GLN A 105 -5.20 -10.86 -12.75
N LEU A 106 -5.30 -11.01 -11.42
CA LEU A 106 -4.45 -10.33 -10.44
C LEU A 106 -4.01 -11.28 -9.33
N VAL A 107 -2.82 -11.05 -8.77
CA VAL A 107 -2.31 -11.81 -7.63
C VAL A 107 -2.89 -11.24 -6.35
N VAL A 108 -3.80 -11.97 -5.71
CA VAL A 108 -4.45 -11.51 -4.47
C VAL A 108 -3.47 -11.53 -3.30
N SER A 109 -3.38 -10.39 -2.60
CA SER A 109 -2.58 -10.19 -1.39
C SER A 109 -3.46 -9.50 -0.35
N ALA A 110 -4.03 -10.26 0.57
CA ALA A 110 -4.93 -9.73 1.61
C ALA A 110 -4.28 -9.85 2.99
N PHE A 111 -4.38 -8.79 3.79
CA PHE A 111 -3.81 -8.73 5.14
C PHE A 111 -4.68 -7.87 6.07
N GLY A 112 -4.59 -8.14 7.36
CA GLY A 112 -5.38 -7.48 8.41
C GLY A 112 -4.65 -6.32 9.09
N LEU A 113 -5.36 -5.66 10.01
CA LEU A 113 -4.74 -4.83 11.04
C LEU A 113 -3.92 -5.70 11.99
N ARG A 114 -2.84 -5.18 12.56
CA ARG A 114 -2.07 -5.92 13.55
C ARG A 114 -2.64 -5.68 14.95
N PRO A 115 -2.86 -6.71 15.79
CA PRO A 115 -3.23 -6.46 17.17
C PRO A 115 -2.08 -5.75 17.91
N TYR A 116 -2.38 -4.69 18.67
CA TYR A 116 -1.38 -3.89 19.37
C TYR A 116 -0.45 -4.68 20.30
N ASP A 117 -0.99 -5.73 20.93
CA ASP A 117 -0.26 -6.60 21.86
C ASP A 117 0.73 -7.54 21.14
N THR A 118 0.64 -7.64 19.81
CA THR A 118 1.56 -8.44 19.00
C THR A 118 2.77 -7.62 18.56
N ASN A 119 3.92 -8.30 18.42
CA ASN A 119 5.17 -7.71 17.91
C ASN A 119 5.59 -6.44 18.67
N GLN A 120 6.00 -6.59 19.94
CA GLN A 120 6.43 -5.49 20.82
C GLN A 120 7.36 -4.51 20.08
N ARG A 121 6.77 -3.38 19.67
CA ARG A 121 7.36 -2.26 18.94
C ARG A 121 7.91 -2.56 17.53
N GLY A 122 7.68 -3.72 16.93
CA GLY A 122 8.16 -3.98 15.56
C GLY A 122 9.67 -3.82 15.39
N ILE A 123 10.45 -4.11 16.43
CA ILE A 123 11.90 -3.85 16.49
C ILE A 123 12.64 -4.53 15.33
N LEU A 124 12.12 -5.65 14.82
CA LEU A 124 12.67 -6.37 13.68
C LEU A 124 12.17 -5.90 12.31
N ASP A 125 11.11 -5.11 12.28
CA ASP A 125 10.44 -4.74 11.05
C ASP A 125 11.26 -3.71 10.25
N PHE A 126 11.31 -3.96 8.95
CA PHE A 126 11.83 -3.02 7.94
C PHE A 126 10.70 -2.25 7.26
N VAL A 127 9.44 -2.67 7.47
CA VAL A 127 8.25 -2.11 6.84
C VAL A 127 7.25 -1.69 7.91
N GLY A 128 6.70 -0.49 7.80
CA GLY A 128 5.72 0.05 8.73
C GLY A 128 4.34 -0.55 8.53
N ASP A 129 3.57 -0.67 9.60
CA ASP A 129 2.21 -1.22 9.54
C ASP A 129 1.28 -0.61 10.59
N ARG A 130 -0.01 -0.85 10.42
CA ARG A 130 -1.08 -0.37 11.29
C ARG A 130 -1.36 -1.37 12.40
N TYR A 131 -1.38 -0.87 13.63
CA TYR A 131 -1.69 -1.63 14.83
C TYR A 131 -2.93 -1.05 15.50
N ILE A 132 -3.86 -1.91 15.89
CA ILE A 132 -5.09 -1.52 16.58
C ILE A 132 -5.14 -2.15 17.96
N ASP A 133 -5.46 -1.36 18.98
CA ASP A 133 -5.63 -1.86 20.34
C ASP A 133 -7.08 -2.27 20.63
N LYS A 134 -7.34 -2.78 21.84
CA LYS A 134 -8.67 -3.23 22.25
C LYS A 134 -9.66 -2.07 22.48
N ALA A 135 -9.18 -0.84 22.62
CA ALA A 135 -10.00 0.36 22.72
C ALA A 135 -10.34 0.94 21.33
N GLY A 136 -9.79 0.37 20.25
CA GLY A 136 -9.96 0.85 18.89
C GLY A 136 -8.98 1.94 18.48
N GLN A 137 -7.99 2.27 19.32
CA GLN A 137 -6.97 3.26 18.97
C GLN A 137 -6.02 2.67 17.91
N LEU A 138 -5.77 3.47 16.88
CA LEU A 138 -4.92 3.11 15.76
C LEU A 138 -3.53 3.73 15.91
N TYR A 139 -2.51 2.95 15.56
CA TYR A 139 -1.12 3.34 15.60
C TYR A 139 -0.42 2.94 14.30
N TRP A 140 0.45 3.81 13.79
CA TRP A 140 1.47 3.38 12.84
C TRP A 140 2.73 2.98 13.59
N ARG A 141 3.25 1.77 13.34
CA ARG A 141 4.49 1.29 13.96
C ARG A 141 5.53 0.90 12.94
N LEU A 142 6.78 1.24 13.23
CA LEU A 142 7.94 0.86 12.44
C LEU A 142 9.22 0.87 13.29
N SER A 143 9.88 -0.29 13.41
CA SER A 143 11.24 -0.41 13.96
C SER A 143 11.45 0.22 15.34
N GLY A 144 10.52 0.03 16.26
CA GLY A 144 10.61 0.57 17.62
C GLY A 144 9.87 1.89 17.83
N ILE A 145 9.39 2.52 16.75
CA ILE A 145 8.77 3.84 16.75
C ILE A 145 7.28 3.70 16.49
N GLU A 146 6.49 4.43 17.26
CA GLU A 146 5.05 4.49 17.10
C GLU A 146 4.51 5.91 17.21
N THR A 147 3.40 6.13 16.51
CA THR A 147 2.59 7.35 16.57
C THR A 147 1.13 6.92 16.46
N ALA A 148 0.29 7.46 17.35
CA ALA A 148 -1.15 7.31 17.20
C ALA A 148 -1.58 8.05 15.94
N ILE A 149 -2.40 7.41 15.11
CA ILE A 149 -2.96 8.01 13.91
C ILE A 149 -4.49 8.03 14.03
N PRO A 150 -5.19 9.02 13.47
CA PRO A 150 -6.65 9.05 13.54
C PRO A 150 -7.26 7.81 12.89
N THR A 151 -8.29 7.25 13.51
CA THR A 151 -8.99 6.05 13.01
C THR A 151 -9.68 6.30 11.67
N GLU A 152 -10.05 7.54 11.41
CA GLU A 152 -10.60 8.07 10.16
C GLU A 152 -9.63 7.88 8.97
N SER A 153 -8.34 7.65 9.24
CA SER A 153 -7.38 7.25 8.18
C SER A 153 -7.68 5.86 7.58
N LEU A 154 -8.53 5.07 8.22
CA LEU A 154 -9.04 3.81 7.70
C LEU A 154 -10.38 3.96 6.97
N GLU A 155 -11.01 5.13 6.97
CA GLU A 155 -12.32 5.26 6.32
C GLU A 155 -12.25 4.86 4.83
N PRO A 156 -13.13 3.97 4.36
CA PRO A 156 -13.10 3.50 2.98
C PRO A 156 -13.55 4.62 2.04
N TRP A 157 -12.77 4.81 0.98
CA TRP A 157 -13.05 5.75 -0.09
C TRP A 157 -13.35 5.00 -1.38
N LEU A 158 -14.44 5.35 -2.05
CA LEU A 158 -14.87 4.68 -3.26
C LEU A 158 -14.01 5.11 -4.45
N VAL A 159 -13.58 4.16 -5.26
CA VAL A 159 -12.97 4.43 -6.56
C VAL A 159 -14.01 4.20 -7.65
N GLU A 160 -14.21 5.22 -8.47
CA GLU A 160 -15.05 5.18 -9.67
C GLU A 160 -14.20 5.41 -10.92
N LYS A 161 -14.54 4.70 -12.00
CA LYS A 161 -14.04 4.99 -13.36
C LYS A 161 -15.23 4.99 -14.34
N ASP A 162 -15.53 3.84 -14.94
CA ASP A 162 -16.73 3.60 -15.76
C ASP A 162 -17.82 2.82 -14.99
N GLY A 163 -17.67 2.78 -13.67
CA GLY A 163 -18.45 2.03 -12.71
C GLY A 163 -17.71 1.97 -11.38
N THR A 164 -18.33 1.30 -10.40
CA THR A 164 -17.72 1.09 -9.09
C THR A 164 -16.59 0.07 -9.18
N VAL A 165 -15.39 0.48 -8.76
CA VAL A 165 -14.18 -0.36 -8.84
C VAL A 165 -13.95 -1.09 -7.51
N CYS A 166 -13.61 -0.34 -6.47
CA CYS A 166 -13.22 -0.85 -5.16
C CYS A 166 -13.16 0.28 -4.12
N ASN A 167 -13.01 -0.07 -2.85
CA ASN A 167 -12.62 0.87 -1.81
C ASN A 167 -11.10 1.00 -1.73
N ILE A 168 -10.61 2.19 -1.42
CA ILE A 168 -9.21 2.52 -1.09
C ILE A 168 -9.15 3.28 0.24
N LEU A 169 -7.95 3.57 0.73
CA LEU A 169 -7.77 4.58 1.78
C LEU A 169 -7.88 5.97 1.16
N ASN A 170 -8.26 6.96 1.98
CA ASN A 170 -8.27 8.35 1.55
C ASN A 170 -6.89 8.81 1.04
N PRO A 171 -6.82 9.85 0.18
CA PRO A 171 -5.57 10.30 -0.42
C PRO A 171 -4.45 10.65 0.58
N VAL A 172 -4.80 11.23 1.74
CA VAL A 172 -3.85 11.58 2.80
C VAL A 172 -3.29 10.33 3.47
N ALA A 173 -4.12 9.34 3.76
CA ALA A 173 -3.71 8.07 4.36
C ALA A 173 -2.87 7.22 3.39
N GLN A 174 -3.16 7.23 2.09
CA GLN A 174 -2.28 6.64 1.07
C GLN A 174 -0.89 7.30 1.11
N LEU A 175 -0.84 8.63 1.13
CA LEU A 175 0.42 9.38 1.19
C LEU A 175 1.21 9.05 2.45
N GLY A 176 0.54 9.08 3.61
CA GLY A 176 1.11 8.73 4.89
C GLY A 176 1.69 7.32 4.95
N ALA A 177 0.98 6.35 4.38
CA ALA A 177 1.44 4.96 4.30
C ALA A 177 2.71 4.84 3.45
N TYR A 178 2.81 5.54 2.32
CA TYR A 178 4.02 5.54 1.50
C TYR A 178 5.20 6.26 2.15
N MET A 179 4.95 7.39 2.83
CA MET A 179 5.98 8.13 3.58
C MET A 179 6.60 7.28 4.69
N ASN A 180 5.78 6.46 5.35
CA ASN A 180 6.17 5.68 6.52
C ASN A 180 6.36 4.18 6.21
N ARG A 181 6.40 3.80 4.94
CA ARG A 181 6.44 2.40 4.51
C ARG A 181 7.73 1.70 4.91
N SER A 182 8.87 2.35 4.78
CA SER A 182 10.19 1.71 4.94
C SER A 182 10.98 2.34 6.07
N ILE A 183 11.78 1.53 6.76
CA ILE A 183 12.77 2.03 7.72
C ILE A 183 13.79 2.96 7.05
N THR A 184 14.05 2.82 5.75
CA THR A 184 14.86 3.76 4.95
C THR A 184 14.13 5.05 4.59
N GLY A 185 12.85 5.19 4.98
CA GLY A 185 11.96 6.31 4.63
C GLY A 185 11.46 6.17 3.21
N LYS A 186 11.47 7.28 2.46
CA LYS A 186 11.14 7.27 1.03
C LYS A 186 12.15 6.38 0.29
N ARG A 187 11.70 5.24 -0.23
CA ARG A 187 12.55 4.35 -1.03
C ARG A 187 12.83 5.01 -2.38
N PRO A 188 14.04 4.90 -2.95
CA PRO A 188 14.36 5.52 -4.25
C PRO A 188 13.39 5.11 -5.37
N LYS A 189 12.99 3.83 -5.41
CA LYS A 189 12.04 3.32 -6.43
C LYS A 189 10.61 3.87 -6.29
N ASP A 190 10.26 4.42 -5.12
CA ASP A 190 8.94 4.97 -4.82
C ASP A 190 8.98 6.52 -4.85
N GLU A 191 10.13 7.12 -5.20
CA GLU A 191 10.34 8.55 -5.10
C GLU A 191 9.40 9.36 -6.01
N ALA A 192 9.31 8.97 -7.28
CA ALA A 192 8.41 9.57 -8.26
C ALA A 192 6.94 9.39 -7.88
N LYS A 193 6.57 8.17 -7.45
CA LYS A 193 5.21 7.83 -7.01
C LYS A 193 4.73 8.70 -5.86
N VAL A 194 5.58 8.86 -4.85
CA VAL A 194 5.25 9.72 -3.70
C VAL A 194 5.23 11.18 -4.10
N GLN A 195 6.07 11.62 -5.05
CA GLN A 195 6.01 12.99 -5.55
C GLN A 195 4.69 13.26 -6.30
N GLU A 196 4.27 12.35 -7.16
CA GLU A 196 2.97 12.44 -7.86
C GLU A 196 1.83 12.48 -6.86
N LEU A 197 1.81 11.56 -5.90
CA LEU A 197 0.79 11.53 -4.85
C LEU A 197 0.79 12.82 -4.02
N ASN A 198 1.97 13.36 -3.71
CA ASN A 198 2.11 14.62 -3.01
C ASN A 198 1.56 15.79 -3.83
N ASN A 199 1.82 15.83 -5.13
CA ASN A 199 1.30 16.85 -6.04
C ASN A 199 -0.23 16.74 -6.20
N THR A 200 -0.79 15.54 -6.11
CA THR A 200 -2.24 15.34 -6.13
C THR A 200 -2.90 15.81 -4.83
N VAL A 201 -2.32 15.46 -3.68
CA VAL A 201 -2.88 15.80 -2.35
C VAL A 201 -2.64 17.26 -1.97
N MET A 202 -1.49 17.82 -2.38
CA MET A 202 -1.06 19.19 -2.10
C MET A 202 -0.54 19.86 -3.39
N PRO A 203 -1.44 20.25 -4.32
CA PRO A 203 -1.06 20.81 -5.63
C PRO A 203 -0.22 22.08 -5.58
N HIS A 204 -0.31 22.86 -4.50
CA HIS A 204 0.52 24.06 -4.30
C HIS A 204 1.66 23.83 -3.31
N GLY A 205 1.87 22.59 -2.88
CA GLY A 205 2.90 22.20 -1.92
C GLY A 205 2.67 22.77 -0.52
N LYS A 206 1.41 23.04 -0.14
CA LYS A 206 1.08 23.61 1.18
C LYS A 206 0.14 22.67 1.93
N ASP A 207 0.36 22.51 3.23
CA ASP A 207 -0.54 21.75 4.11
C ASP A 207 -1.98 22.31 4.09
N SER A 208 -2.15 23.60 3.74
CA SER A 208 -3.46 24.23 3.58
C SER A 208 -4.26 23.71 2.40
N ASP A 209 -3.62 23.05 1.42
CA ASP A 209 -4.30 22.41 0.30
C ASP A 209 -5.11 21.19 0.74
N ILE A 210 -4.72 20.55 1.85
CA ILE A 210 -5.45 19.44 2.46
C ILE A 210 -6.70 20.01 3.14
N PRO A 211 -7.90 19.42 2.93
CA PRO A 211 -9.09 19.84 3.66
C PRO A 211 -8.91 19.66 5.16
N LYS A 212 -9.55 20.54 5.94
CA LYS A 212 -9.26 20.72 7.37
C LYS A 212 -9.44 19.41 8.14
N GLU A 213 -10.43 18.63 7.76
CA GLU A 213 -10.86 17.37 8.34
C GLU A 213 -9.77 16.27 8.24
N TYR A 214 -8.88 16.36 7.25
CA TYR A 214 -7.82 15.37 7.00
C TYR A 214 -6.43 15.83 7.46
N ARG A 215 -6.28 17.10 7.88
CA ARG A 215 -4.96 17.64 8.28
C ARG A 215 -4.37 16.95 9.50
N GLU A 216 -5.21 16.56 10.46
CA GLU A 216 -4.73 15.82 11.64
C GLU A 216 -4.10 14.48 11.23
N GLN A 217 -4.69 13.78 10.26
CA GLN A 217 -4.14 12.54 9.71
C GLN A 217 -2.77 12.81 9.08
N TYR A 218 -2.68 13.84 8.23
CA TYR A 218 -1.42 14.23 7.60
C TYR A 218 -0.33 14.53 8.63
N PHE A 219 -0.63 15.35 9.65
CA PHE A 219 0.35 15.69 10.67
C PHE A 219 0.79 14.49 11.52
N ALA A 220 -0.10 13.54 11.82
CA ALA A 220 0.28 12.32 12.52
C ALA A 220 1.25 11.46 11.69
N PHE A 221 1.06 11.37 10.37
CA PHE A 221 2.00 10.68 9.49
C PHE A 221 3.33 11.42 9.32
N VAL A 222 3.31 12.76 9.29
CA VAL A 222 4.53 13.59 9.29
C VAL A 222 5.31 13.40 10.59
N GLU A 223 4.61 13.39 11.74
CA GLU A 223 5.23 13.13 13.05
C GLU A 223 5.91 11.76 13.08
N GLN A 224 5.24 10.71 12.62
CA GLN A 224 5.84 9.38 12.51
C GLN A 224 7.09 9.37 11.63
N ALA A 225 7.03 10.04 10.48
CA ALA A 225 8.14 10.10 9.53
C ALA A 225 9.34 10.85 10.13
N GLU A 226 9.07 11.93 10.87
CA GLU A 226 10.08 12.74 11.54
C GLU A 226 10.75 12.00 12.70
N LYS A 227 9.96 11.30 13.54
CA LYS A 227 10.50 10.40 14.58
C LYS A 227 11.44 9.37 13.98
N LEU A 228 11.03 8.74 12.86
CA LEU A 228 11.86 7.78 12.14
C LEU A 228 13.13 8.42 11.56
N ARG A 229 13.01 9.61 10.96
CA ARG A 229 14.17 10.36 10.43
C ARG A 229 15.20 10.61 11.52
N GLN A 230 14.78 11.15 12.66
CA GLN A 230 15.65 11.42 13.81
C GLN A 230 16.29 10.13 14.36
N ALA A 231 15.54 9.03 14.41
CA ALA A 231 16.07 7.76 14.90
C ALA A 231 17.15 7.15 13.99
N ARG A 232 17.12 7.44 12.68
CA ARG A 232 18.16 7.00 11.73
C ARG A 232 19.46 7.78 11.84
N GLU A 233 19.38 9.05 12.22
CA GLU A 233 20.54 9.93 12.37
C GLU A 233 21.35 9.61 13.63
N ARG A 234 20.75 8.89 14.58
CA ARG A 234 21.41 8.43 15.80
C ARG A 234 22.20 7.15 15.54
N ILE A 235 23.36 7.02 16.19
CA ILE A 235 24.11 5.76 16.24
C ILE A 235 23.31 4.77 17.09
N GLY A 236 22.55 3.91 16.43
CA GLY A 236 21.66 2.94 17.05
C GLY A 236 21.17 1.89 16.06
N TRP A 237 20.45 0.91 16.57
CA TRP A 237 19.99 -0.24 15.79
C TRP A 237 19.14 0.14 14.57
N ILE A 238 18.30 1.18 14.71
CA ILE A 238 17.45 1.71 13.63
C ILE A 238 18.31 2.31 12.50
N GLY A 239 19.28 3.15 12.85
CA GLY A 239 20.25 3.72 11.89
C GLY A 239 21.03 2.63 11.16
N LEU A 240 21.57 1.64 11.88
CA LEU A 240 22.30 0.52 11.28
C LEU A 240 21.44 -0.27 10.28
N LYS A 241 20.22 -0.64 10.68
CA LYS A 241 19.28 -1.34 9.80
C LYS A 241 18.93 -0.54 8.55
N ALA A 242 18.64 0.74 8.72
CA ALA A 242 18.35 1.62 7.60
C ALA A 242 19.56 1.73 6.65
N SER A 243 20.78 1.86 7.17
CA SER A 243 22.00 1.87 6.34
C SER A 243 22.19 0.58 5.56
N VAL A 244 22.04 -0.58 6.20
CA VAL A 244 22.13 -1.90 5.54
C VAL A 244 21.08 -2.02 4.44
N LEU A 245 19.81 -1.72 4.73
CA LEU A 245 18.76 -1.81 3.71
C LEU A 245 19.00 -0.81 2.57
N SER A 246 19.41 0.43 2.87
CA SER A 246 19.70 1.46 1.86
C SER A 246 20.81 1.04 0.90
N LEU A 247 21.86 0.39 1.41
CA LEU A 247 22.92 -0.19 0.58
C LEU A 247 22.35 -1.27 -0.35
N LEU A 248 21.57 -2.21 0.19
CA LEU A 248 20.95 -3.26 -0.62
C LEU A 248 20.04 -2.67 -1.71
N GLU A 249 19.26 -1.65 -1.40
CA GLU A 249 18.34 -1.00 -2.34
C GLU A 249 19.05 -0.23 -3.47
N LYS A 250 20.27 0.24 -3.23
CA LYS A 250 21.08 0.97 -4.22
C LYS A 250 21.89 0.06 -5.14
N HIS A 251 21.98 -1.23 -4.85
CA HIS A 251 22.73 -2.20 -5.65
C HIS A 251 21.77 -3.13 -6.43
N PRO A 252 21.57 -2.89 -7.75
CA PRO A 252 20.63 -3.66 -8.56
C PRO A 252 20.87 -5.18 -8.50
N THR A 253 22.13 -5.60 -8.47
CA THR A 253 22.53 -7.01 -8.31
C THR A 253 22.12 -7.62 -6.98
N MET A 254 22.15 -6.86 -5.88
CA MET A 254 21.67 -7.33 -4.57
C MET A 254 20.15 -7.40 -4.52
N VAL A 255 19.46 -6.48 -5.19
CA VAL A 255 18.01 -6.53 -5.36
C VAL A 255 17.60 -7.73 -6.23
N GLU A 256 18.31 -8.00 -7.31
CA GLU A 256 18.10 -9.16 -8.17
C GLU A 256 18.39 -10.49 -7.45
N LEU A 257 19.45 -10.54 -6.64
CA LEU A 257 19.75 -11.67 -5.77
C LEU A 257 18.64 -11.92 -4.75
N ALA A 258 18.19 -10.87 -4.04
CA ALA A 258 17.09 -10.98 -3.08
C ALA A 258 15.74 -11.34 -3.72
N GLN A 259 15.58 -11.06 -5.02
CA GLN A 259 14.42 -11.46 -5.82
C GLN A 259 14.57 -12.87 -6.43
N GLY A 260 15.66 -13.59 -6.15
CA GLY A 260 15.94 -14.94 -6.68
C GLY A 260 16.31 -14.97 -8.17
N LYS A 261 16.53 -13.82 -8.80
CA LYS A 261 16.85 -13.74 -10.25
C LYS A 261 18.25 -14.22 -10.59
N LEU A 262 19.17 -14.15 -9.61
CA LEU A 262 20.55 -14.61 -9.76
C LEU A 262 20.75 -16.06 -9.33
N ASP A 263 19.73 -16.74 -8.81
CA ASP A 263 19.85 -18.12 -8.33
C ASP A 263 20.26 -19.08 -9.47
N GLY A 264 19.75 -18.85 -10.68
CA GLY A 264 20.15 -19.60 -11.88
C GLY A 264 21.53 -19.24 -12.45
N VAL A 265 22.08 -18.06 -12.11
CA VAL A 265 23.44 -17.65 -12.50
C VAL A 265 24.45 -18.17 -11.48
N LEU A 266 24.09 -18.18 -10.20
CA LEU A 266 24.89 -18.71 -9.11
C LEU A 266 24.92 -20.24 -9.09
N SER A 267 23.89 -20.93 -9.59
CA SER A 267 23.93 -22.39 -9.73
C SER A 267 25.03 -22.86 -10.71
N PHE A 268 25.44 -22.03 -11.67
CA PHE A 268 26.58 -22.30 -12.55
C PHE A 268 27.93 -22.06 -11.88
N SER A 269 28.01 -21.17 -10.87
CA SER A 269 29.26 -20.89 -10.14
C SER A 269 29.47 -21.76 -8.91
N THR A 270 28.42 -22.38 -8.37
CA THR A 270 28.52 -23.30 -7.21
C THR A 270 28.78 -24.77 -7.58
N GLY A 271 29.02 -25.09 -8.86
CA GLY A 271 29.52 -26.40 -9.30
C GLY A 271 28.87 -27.59 -8.59
N LYS A 272 27.64 -27.93 -8.95
CA LYS A 272 27.07 -29.25 -8.66
C LYS A 272 26.82 -30.00 -9.96
N GLN A 273 27.79 -30.86 -10.31
CA GLN A 273 27.50 -32.25 -10.67
C GLN A 273 27.73 -33.09 -9.42
#